data_AF-A0A1I4NQJ8-F1
#
_entry.id   AF-A0A1I4NQJ8-F1
#
_cell.length_a   1.000
_cell.length_b   1.000
_cell.length_c   1.000
_cell.angle_alpha   90.00
_cell.angle_beta   90.00
_cell.angle_gamma   90.00
#
_symmetry.space_group_name_H-M   'P 1'
#
loop_
_entity.id
_entity.type
_entity.pdbx_description
1 polymer ?
#
loop_
_entity_poly.entity_id
_entity_poly.type
_entity_poly.pdbx_seq_one_letter_code
_entity_poly.pdbx_strand_id
1 'polypeptide(L)'
;MNKLIISLFVSILAIGSTSTFASGNASSSLTPIRAQDILNMMACKDKKPEEQIKDRTDGTKVKCADVMKKVASSQANGSASGGGY
;
A
#
# COMPACT_ATOMS: atom_id res chain seq x y z
N MET A 1 -18.78 4.05 -48.14
CA MET A 1 -19.11 2.98 -47.16
C MET A 1 -18.00 2.74 -46.14
N ASN A 2 -16.71 2.76 -46.51
CA ASN A 2 -15.61 2.56 -45.54
C ASN A 2 -15.47 3.62 -44.42
N LYS A 3 -15.87 4.88 -44.69
CA LYS A 3 -15.72 5.97 -43.70
C LYS A 3 -16.60 5.79 -42.45
N LEU A 4 -17.78 5.17 -42.61
CA LEU A 4 -18.70 4.90 -41.50
C LEU A 4 -18.18 3.78 -40.60
N ILE A 5 -17.56 2.76 -41.19
CA ILE A 5 -16.99 1.63 -40.47
C ILE A 5 -15.82 2.11 -39.61
N ILE A 6 -14.92 2.92 -40.18
CA ILE A 6 -13.76 3.47 -39.45
C ILE A 6 -14.22 4.38 -38.30
N SER A 7 -15.25 5.21 -38.53
CA SER A 7 -15.81 6.08 -37.49
C SER A 7 -16.39 5.30 -36.30
N LEU A 8 -16.96 4.11 -36.54
CA LEU A 8 -17.53 3.26 -35.49
C LEU A 8 -16.44 2.61 -34.63
N PHE A 9 -15.33 2.17 -35.24
CA PHE A 9 -14.22 1.58 -34.48
C PHE A 9 -13.48 2.63 -33.64
N VAL A 10 -13.34 3.85 -34.15
CA VAL A 10 -12.69 4.96 -33.41
C VAL A 10 -13.55 5.40 -32.22
N SER A 11 -14.88 5.42 -32.35
CA SER A 11 -15.77 5.78 -31.23
C SER A 11 -15.80 4.73 -30.13
N ILE A 12 -15.80 3.44 -30.48
CA ILE A 12 -15.73 2.34 -29.50
C ILE A 12 -14.37 2.35 -28.77
N LEU A 13 -13.28 2.60 -29.49
CA LEU A 13 -11.94 2.70 -28.89
C LEU A 13 -11.83 3.88 -27.92
N ALA A 14 -12.39 5.04 -28.27
CA ALA A 14 -12.40 6.22 -27.40
C ALA A 14 -13.17 6.00 -26.09
N ILE A 15 -14.29 5.26 -26.15
CA ILE A 15 -15.12 4.93 -24.97
C ILE A 15 -14.48 3.83 -24.11
N GLY A 16 -13.81 2.85 -24.73
CA GLY A 16 -13.11 1.77 -24.02
C GLY A 16 -11.80 2.20 -23.34
N SER A 17 -11.19 3.31 -23.79
CA SER A 17 -9.90 3.80 -23.25
C SER A 17 -10.04 4.52 -21.91
N THR A 18 -11.23 5.04 -21.58
CA THR A 18 -11.48 5.79 -20.35
C THR A 18 -11.99 4.93 -19.19
N SER A 19 -12.30 3.66 -19.45
CA SER A 19 -12.86 2.72 -18.47
C SER A 19 -11.87 1.62 -18.12
N THR A 20 -10.62 1.98 -17.83
CA THR A 20 -9.79 1.11 -17.00
C THR A 20 -10.33 1.17 -15.58
N PHE A 21 -11.35 0.38 -15.29
CA PHE A 21 -11.66 0.03 -13.92
C PHE A 21 -10.45 -0.77 -13.42
N ALA A 22 -9.54 -0.08 -12.74
CA ALA A 22 -8.64 -0.78 -11.84
C ALA A 22 -9.57 -1.56 -10.91
N SER A 23 -9.61 -2.88 -11.10
CA SER A 23 -10.27 -3.84 -10.21
C SER A 23 -9.52 -3.84 -8.87
N GLY A 24 -9.45 -2.68 -8.24
CA GLY A 24 -9.09 -2.52 -6.86
C GLY A 24 -10.32 -2.96 -6.07
N ASN A 25 -10.16 -4.00 -5.27
CA ASN A 25 -11.15 -4.36 -4.28
C ASN A 25 -11.49 -3.08 -3.48
N ALA A 26 -12.77 -2.67 -3.44
CA ALA A 26 -13.18 -1.42 -2.78
C ALA A 26 -12.79 -1.37 -1.29
N SER A 27 -12.51 -2.55 -0.72
CA SER A 27 -11.99 -2.74 0.63
C SER A 27 -10.77 -3.64 0.60
N SER A 28 -9.68 -3.19 1.22
CA SER A 28 -8.51 -4.02 1.49
C SER A 28 -8.83 -5.01 2.61
N SER A 29 -8.57 -6.30 2.37
CA SER A 29 -8.64 -7.34 3.42
C SER A 29 -7.51 -7.19 4.45
N LEU A 30 -6.42 -6.52 4.05
CA LEU A 30 -5.30 -6.25 4.95
C LEU A 30 -5.56 -5.02 5.80
N THR A 31 -5.23 -5.14 7.08
CA THR A 31 -5.21 -4.04 8.03
C THR A 31 -4.26 -2.95 7.54
N PRO A 32 -4.68 -1.67 7.58
CA PRO A 32 -3.82 -0.58 7.17
C PRO A 32 -2.68 -0.43 8.17
N ILE A 33 -1.45 -0.57 7.68
CA ILE A 33 -0.21 -0.37 8.44
C ILE A 33 0.53 0.79 7.80
N ARG A 34 1.11 1.68 8.61
CA ARG A 34 1.91 2.80 8.09
C ARG A 34 3.11 2.28 7.31
N ALA A 35 3.45 2.95 6.20
CA ALA A 35 4.61 2.60 5.40
C ALA A 35 5.92 2.57 6.22
N GLN A 36 6.09 3.53 7.14
CA GLN A 36 7.21 3.57 8.08
C GLN A 36 7.34 2.28 8.91
N ASP A 37 6.22 1.76 9.41
CA ASP A 37 6.20 0.56 10.25
C ASP A 37 6.54 -0.70 9.43
N ILE A 38 6.11 -0.77 8.16
CA ILE A 38 6.50 -1.84 7.23
C ILE A 38 8.00 -1.77 6.91
N LEU A 39 8.53 -0.58 6.65
CA LEU A 39 9.96 -0.38 6.36
C LEU A 39 10.83 -0.79 7.54
N ASN A 40 10.42 -0.43 8.76
CA ASN A 40 11.12 -0.82 9.98
C ASN A 40 11.02 -2.33 10.23
N MET A 41 9.86 -2.95 9.99
CA MET A 41 9.69 -4.40 10.10
C MET A 41 10.63 -5.13 9.15
N MET A 42 10.70 -4.69 7.90
CA MET A 42 11.61 -5.23 6.88
C MET A 42 13.08 -5.09 7.28
N ALA A 43 13.45 -3.94 7.86
CA ALA A 43 14.82 -3.72 8.35
C ALA A 43 15.19 -4.56 9.58
N CYS A 44 14.19 -5.02 10.36
CA CYS A 44 14.38 -5.87 11.52
C CYS A 44 14.27 -7.39 11.24
N LYS A 45 13.99 -7.81 10.00
CA LYS A 45 13.71 -9.21 9.65
C LYS A 45 14.83 -10.19 10.03
N ASP A 46 16.08 -9.76 9.87
CA ASP A 46 17.29 -10.58 10.12
C ASP A 46 18.06 -10.12 11.37
N LYS A 47 17.39 -9.38 12.27
CA LYS A 47 18.00 -8.78 13.46
C LYS A 47 17.43 -9.36 14.74
N LYS A 48 18.26 -9.39 15.79
CA LYS A 48 17.79 -9.79 17.12
C LYS A 48 16.80 -8.74 17.65
N PRO A 49 15.81 -9.14 18.49
CA PRO A 49 14.81 -8.21 19.04
C PRO A 49 15.42 -7.08 19.87
N GLU A 50 16.63 -7.28 20.41
CA GLU A 50 17.36 -6.30 21.20
C GLU A 50 18.09 -5.24 20.36
N GLU A 51 18.29 -5.51 19.06
CA GLU A 51 18.99 -4.61 18.16
C GLU A 51 18.15 -3.36 17.86
N GLN A 52 18.87 -2.29 17.55
CA GLN A 52 18.29 -1.04 17.08
C GLN A 52 18.58 -0.85 15.60
N ILE A 53 17.59 -0.33 14.88
CA ILE A 53 17.73 0.14 13.51
C ILE A 53 17.51 1.65 13.47
N LYS A 54 17.96 2.27 12.38
CA LYS A 54 17.64 3.66 12.08
C LYS A 54 16.44 3.69 11.13
N ASP A 55 15.40 4.41 11.52
CA ASP A 55 14.23 4.66 10.69
C ASP A 55 14.63 5.40 9.41
N ARG A 56 14.05 5.00 8.27
CA ARG A 56 14.40 5.57 6.95
C ARG A 56 13.61 6.82 6.58
N THR A 57 12.55 7.14 7.32
CA THR A 57 11.69 8.30 7.09
C THR A 57 12.04 9.47 8.01
N ASP A 58 12.30 9.22 9.29
CA ASP A 58 12.60 10.28 10.28
C ASP A 58 14.01 10.19 10.90
N GLY A 59 14.74 9.10 10.69
CA GLY A 59 16.10 8.91 11.19
C GLY A 59 16.20 8.51 12.66
N THR A 60 15.08 8.27 13.34
CA THR A 60 15.02 7.87 14.75
C THR A 60 15.58 6.47 14.95
N LYS A 61 16.23 6.22 16.08
CA LYS A 61 16.64 4.86 16.46
C LYS A 61 15.44 4.13 17.08
N VAL A 62 15.06 3.00 16.49
CA VAL A 62 13.95 2.17 16.96
C VAL A 62 14.43 0.75 17.26
N LYS A 63 13.92 0.16 18.34
CA LYS A 63 14.28 -1.20 18.76
C LYS A 63 13.41 -2.23 18.04
N CYS A 64 14.01 -3.32 17.58
CA CYS A 64 13.29 -4.29 16.75
C CYS A 64 12.13 -4.98 17.50
N ALA A 65 12.26 -5.21 18.81
CA ALA A 65 11.14 -5.71 19.63
C ALA A 65 9.91 -4.79 19.57
N ASP A 66 10.11 -3.47 19.64
CA ASP A 66 9.02 -2.49 19.64
C ASP A 66 8.34 -2.40 18.27
N VAL A 67 9.12 -2.48 17.19
CA VAL A 67 8.62 -2.52 15.82
C VAL A 67 7.72 -3.74 15.61
N MET A 68 8.16 -4.93 16.02
CA MET A 68 7.38 -6.17 15.87
C MET A 68 6.09 -6.14 16.68
N LYS A 69 6.15 -5.63 17.92
CA LYS A 69 4.97 -5.45 18.77
C LYS A 69 3.96 -4.48 18.14
N LYS A 70 4.44 -3.37 17.57
CA LYS A 70 3.61 -2.35 16.93
C LYS A 70 2.88 -2.92 15.71
N VAL A 71 3.58 -3.63 14.82
CA VAL A 71 2.97 -4.27 13.65
C VAL A 71 1.95 -5.35 14.06
N ALA A 72 2.28 -6.18 15.05
CA ALA A 72 1.34 -7.19 15.57
C ALA A 72 0.07 -6.54 16.15
N SER A 73 0.20 -5.41 16.85
CA SER A 73 -0.95 -4.67 17.39
C SER A 73 -1.83 -4.02 16.31
N SER A 74 -1.22 -3.56 15.20
CA SER A 74 -1.96 -3.03 14.04
C SER A 74 -2.75 -4.12 13.30
N GLN A 75 -2.22 -5.34 13.26
CA GLN A 75 -2.91 -6.51 12.70
C GLN A 75 -4.07 -6.98 13.58
N ALA A 76 -3.93 -6.91 14.91
CA ALA A 76 -4.96 -7.32 15.85
C ALA A 76 -6.14 -6.34 15.93
N ASN A 77 -5.89 -5.03 15.77
CA ASN A 77 -6.89 -4.01 16.07
C ASN A 77 -7.64 -3.44 14.86
N GLY A 78 -7.37 -3.90 13.62
CA GLY A 78 -8.06 -3.40 12.42
C GLY A 78 -8.14 -1.88 12.32
N SER A 79 -7.22 -1.18 13.00
CA SER A 79 -7.42 0.22 13.32
C SER A 79 -6.96 1.04 12.15
N ALA A 80 -7.94 1.49 11.39
CA ALA A 80 -7.85 2.55 10.39
C ALA A 80 -7.38 3.86 11.04
N SER A 81 -6.11 3.91 11.46
CA SER A 81 -5.40 5.16 11.72
C SER A 81 -4.52 5.45 10.50
N GLY A 82 -5.20 5.67 9.39
CA GLY A 82 -4.62 6.02 8.09
C GLY A 82 -5.45 7.13 7.44
N GLY A 83 -5.86 8.12 8.23
CA GLY A 83 -6.44 9.37 7.74
C GLY A 83 -5.43 10.49 7.93
N GLY A 84 -4.94 11.05 6.83
CA GLY A 84 -4.02 12.18 6.88
C GLY A 84 -3.17 12.36 5.61
N TYR A 85 -3.83 12.55 4.48
CA TYR A 85 -3.44 13.58 3.51
C TYR A 85 -4.63 14.51 3.35
#